data_AF-A0A543KDR3-F1
#
_entry.id   AF-A0A543KDR3-F1
#
_cell.length_a   1.000
_cell.length_b   1.000
_cell.length_c   1.000
_cell.angle_alpha   90.00
_cell.angle_beta   90.00
_cell.angle_gamma   90.00
#
_symmetry.space_group_name_H-M   'P 1'
#
loop_
_entity.id
_entity.type
_entity.pdbx_description
1 polymer ?
#
loop_
_entity_poly.entity_id
_entity_poly.type
_entity_poly.pdbx_seq_one_letter_code
_entity_poly.pdbx_strand_id
1 'polypeptide(L)'
;MNLRRNLAALAALLLCATSAAADCANTEFQGQNFTYCRANASDDIRLFLYAKDTQVYGNFRTVDEALARDGKKLAFAMNGSMYHPDRSPVGLFVEKGEEVSRIVTSEGPGNFGLLPNGVFCIEDSRFTLIESRSFASAPPQCQYAAQSGPMLVIDGAYHPRFLNDSDSRLIRNGVGVSADGKRAVFAIANSPVNFYEFARFFRDYLEMPQALYIDGNVSRLHAPALRRSDWGTLLGPIVGKVVDVTTPTN
;
A
#
# COMPACT_ATOMS: atom_id res chain seq x y z
N MET A 1 69.03 -17.34 15.91
CA MET A 1 68.38 -16.72 17.09
C MET A 1 68.41 -15.21 16.86
N ASN A 2 67.32 -14.48 16.63
CA ASN A 2 65.93 -14.69 17.01
C ASN A 2 64.95 -14.17 15.94
N LEU A 3 63.91 -14.98 15.79
CA LEU A 3 62.64 -14.83 15.09
C LEU A 3 61.79 -13.70 15.71
N ARG A 4 60.87 -13.12 14.91
CA ARG A 4 59.62 -12.38 15.26
C ARG A 4 59.63 -10.92 14.76
N ARG A 5 58.61 -10.35 14.12
CA ARG A 5 57.24 -10.78 13.79
C ARG A 5 56.75 -9.88 12.65
N ASN A 6 56.28 -10.50 11.57
CA ASN A 6 55.39 -9.87 10.60
C ASN A 6 54.07 -9.52 11.30
N LEU A 7 53.60 -8.28 11.15
CA LEU A 7 52.22 -7.89 11.46
C LEU A 7 51.74 -7.06 10.27
N ALA A 8 51.24 -7.77 9.27
CA ALA A 8 50.43 -7.22 8.21
C ALA A 8 49.13 -6.68 8.84
N ALA A 9 48.94 -5.36 8.78
CA ALA A 9 47.68 -4.72 9.13
C ALA A 9 46.68 -4.97 7.99
N LEU A 10 45.94 -6.07 8.05
CA LEU A 10 44.79 -6.31 7.19
C LEU A 10 43.61 -5.50 7.76
N ALA A 11 43.44 -4.28 7.27
CA ALA A 11 42.22 -3.51 7.50
C ALA A 11 41.08 -4.17 6.73
N ALA A 12 40.27 -4.97 7.41
CA ALA A 12 39.03 -5.49 6.87
C ALA A 12 38.04 -4.32 6.73
N LEU A 13 37.94 -3.75 5.52
CA LEU A 13 36.79 -2.96 5.13
C LEU A 13 35.57 -3.88 5.14
N LEU A 14 34.84 -3.89 6.24
CA LEU A 14 33.44 -4.30 6.27
C LEU A 14 32.67 -3.29 5.41
N LEU A 15 32.59 -3.55 4.11
CA LEU A 15 31.49 -3.02 3.31
C LEU A 15 30.22 -3.59 3.90
N CYS A 16 29.55 -2.82 4.76
CA CYS A 16 28.11 -2.94 4.93
C CYS A 16 27.51 -2.66 3.55
N ALA A 17 27.40 -3.69 2.72
CA ALA A 17 26.39 -3.72 1.69
C ALA A 17 25.08 -3.60 2.46
N THR A 18 24.55 -2.39 2.54
CA THR A 18 23.14 -2.20 2.83
C THR A 18 22.44 -2.97 1.72
N SER A 19 22.02 -4.20 2.01
CA SER A 19 21.05 -4.86 1.17
C SER A 19 19.90 -3.87 1.08
N ALA A 20 19.69 -3.31 -0.10
CA ALA A 20 18.43 -2.66 -0.40
C ALA A 20 17.39 -3.76 -0.13
N ALA A 21 16.79 -3.73 1.06
CA ALA A 21 15.82 -4.71 1.47
C ALA A 21 14.80 -4.76 0.35
N ALA A 22 14.53 -5.96 -0.18
CA ALA A 22 13.60 -6.09 -1.29
C ALA A 22 12.33 -5.29 -0.95
N ASP A 23 11.99 -4.32 -1.81
CA ASP A 23 10.87 -3.41 -1.58
C ASP A 23 9.60 -4.21 -1.27
N CYS A 24 9.46 -5.38 -1.88
CA CYS A 24 8.44 -6.38 -1.55
C CYS A 24 9.05 -7.69 -1.05
N ALA A 25 8.39 -8.36 -0.10
CA ALA A 25 8.78 -9.67 0.41
C ALA A 25 7.55 -10.55 0.69
N ASN A 26 7.76 -11.87 0.57
CA ASN A 26 6.81 -12.87 1.04
C ASN A 26 7.11 -13.24 2.49
N THR A 27 6.07 -13.58 3.25
CA THR A 27 6.21 -13.99 4.65
C THR A 27 5.06 -14.89 5.06
N GLU A 28 5.26 -15.63 6.14
CA GLU A 28 4.22 -16.40 6.82
C GLU A 28 4.01 -15.81 8.22
N PHE A 29 2.76 -15.62 8.60
CA PHE A 29 2.38 -15.17 9.94
C PHE A 29 1.16 -15.95 10.41
N GLN A 30 1.30 -16.64 11.56
CA GLN A 30 0.24 -17.46 12.17
C GLN A 30 -0.40 -18.46 11.19
N GLY A 31 0.42 -19.12 10.38
CA GLY A 31 -0.03 -20.12 9.41
C GLY A 31 -0.63 -19.55 8.11
N GLN A 32 -0.61 -18.21 7.94
CA GLN A 32 -1.13 -17.54 6.75
C GLN A 32 -0.01 -16.88 5.96
N ASN A 33 -0.10 -16.95 4.62
CA ASN A 33 0.90 -16.42 3.72
C ASN A 33 0.53 -14.99 3.30
N PHE A 34 1.50 -14.07 3.36
CA PHE A 34 1.33 -12.68 2.96
C PHE A 34 2.45 -12.25 2.02
N THR A 35 2.15 -11.27 1.17
CA THR A 35 3.15 -10.46 0.48
C THR A 35 2.97 -9.03 0.93
N TYR A 36 4.06 -8.34 1.29
CA TYR A 36 4.02 -6.94 1.64
C TYR A 36 5.11 -6.16 0.92
N CYS A 37 4.83 -4.90 0.61
CA CYS A 37 5.70 -3.94 -0.06
C CYS A 37 5.84 -2.68 0.80
N ARG A 38 7.08 -2.20 0.96
CA ARG A 38 7.42 -1.03 1.78
C ARG A 38 7.56 0.21 0.92
N ALA A 39 7.14 1.34 1.48
CA ALA A 39 7.35 2.67 0.94
C ALA A 39 7.79 3.62 2.06
N ASN A 40 8.70 4.53 1.75
CA ASN A 40 9.07 5.64 2.61
C ASN A 40 8.40 6.92 2.11
N ALA A 41 8.23 7.91 2.99
CA ALA A 41 7.61 9.19 2.62
C ALA A 41 8.40 9.99 1.57
N SER A 42 9.66 9.63 1.33
CA SER A 42 10.47 10.20 0.24
C SER A 42 10.29 9.49 -1.10
N ASP A 43 9.61 8.34 -1.12
CA ASP A 43 9.33 7.59 -2.35
C ASP A 43 8.20 8.27 -3.13
N ASP A 44 8.24 8.14 -4.46
CA ASP A 44 7.20 8.65 -5.36
C ASP A 44 6.00 7.68 -5.37
N ILE A 45 5.11 7.82 -4.38
CA ILE A 45 3.85 7.06 -4.30
C ILE A 45 2.73 7.87 -4.94
N ARG A 46 2.02 7.25 -5.88
CA ARG A 46 0.94 7.90 -6.62
C ARG A 46 -0.33 7.07 -6.61
N LEU A 47 -1.47 7.76 -6.74
CA LEU A 47 -2.72 7.16 -7.15
C LEU A 47 -2.96 7.44 -8.63
N PHE A 48 -3.56 6.48 -9.32
CA PHE A 48 -3.89 6.53 -10.73
C PHE A 48 -5.34 6.09 -10.92
N LEU A 49 -6.12 6.88 -11.67
CA LEU A 49 -7.49 6.50 -12.04
C LEU A 49 -7.71 6.64 -13.55
N TYR A 50 -7.62 7.87 -14.06
CA TYR A 50 -7.88 8.18 -15.47
C TYR A 50 -6.59 8.49 -16.22
N ALA A 51 -6.36 7.81 -17.35
CA ALA A 51 -5.23 8.07 -18.23
C ALA A 51 -5.41 9.36 -19.04
N LYS A 52 -6.66 9.65 -19.43
CA LYS A 52 -7.10 10.89 -20.08
C LYS A 52 -8.61 10.99 -19.97
N ASP A 53 -9.12 12.17 -19.62
CA ASP A 53 -10.56 12.43 -19.46
C ASP A 53 -11.22 11.34 -18.58
N THR A 54 -12.14 10.56 -19.12
CA THR A 54 -12.83 9.46 -18.41
C THR A 54 -12.26 8.06 -18.72
N GLN A 55 -11.21 7.98 -19.55
CA GLN A 55 -10.58 6.70 -19.90
C GLN A 55 -9.76 6.18 -18.72
N VAL A 56 -10.26 5.14 -18.07
CA VAL A 56 -9.56 4.50 -16.94
C VAL A 56 -8.28 3.80 -17.38
N TYR A 57 -7.27 3.82 -16.51
CA TYR A 57 -6.09 2.97 -16.67
C TYR A 57 -6.49 1.48 -16.65
N GLY A 58 -7.21 1.07 -15.61
CA GLY A 58 -7.84 -0.25 -15.52
C GLY A 58 -6.90 -1.44 -15.28
N ASN A 59 -5.59 -1.32 -15.44
CA ASN A 59 -4.63 -2.38 -15.12
C ASN A 59 -3.22 -1.79 -14.92
N PHE A 60 -2.31 -2.60 -14.38
CA PHE A 60 -0.94 -2.16 -14.09
C PHE A 60 -0.12 -1.90 -15.35
N ARG A 61 -0.34 -2.66 -16.44
CA ARG A 61 0.38 -2.51 -17.70
C ARG A 61 0.14 -1.15 -18.34
N THR A 62 -1.11 -0.68 -18.38
CA THR A 62 -1.42 0.64 -18.95
C THR A 62 -0.85 1.78 -18.11
N VAL A 63 -0.72 1.61 -16.78
CA VAL A 63 0.00 2.55 -15.92
C VAL A 63 1.49 2.57 -16.27
N ASP A 64 2.14 1.40 -16.36
CA ASP A 64 3.54 1.29 -16.77
C ASP A 64 3.81 1.87 -18.16
N GLU A 65 2.94 1.60 -19.15
CA GLU A 65 3.05 2.16 -20.51
C GLU A 65 2.97 3.68 -20.51
N ALA A 66 2.17 4.27 -19.63
CA ALA A 66 2.11 5.72 -19.47
C ALA A 66 3.37 6.28 -18.78
N LEU A 67 3.82 5.63 -17.71
CA LEU A 67 5.05 6.01 -16.98
C LEU A 67 6.31 5.88 -17.85
N ALA A 68 6.35 4.91 -18.75
CA ALA A 68 7.50 4.66 -19.62
C ALA A 68 7.81 5.85 -20.54
N ARG A 69 6.81 6.69 -20.85
CA ARG A 69 7.00 7.93 -21.64
C ARG A 69 7.89 8.94 -20.93
N ASP A 70 7.93 8.89 -19.60
CA ASP A 70 8.76 9.73 -18.75
C ASP A 70 10.00 8.98 -18.22
N GLY A 71 10.31 7.81 -18.79
CA GLY A 71 11.43 6.98 -18.33
C GLY A 71 11.20 6.34 -16.95
N LYS A 72 9.93 6.16 -16.54
CA LYS A 72 9.54 5.62 -15.24
C LYS A 72 8.82 4.28 -15.35
N LYS A 73 8.69 3.59 -14.22
CA LYS A 73 7.93 2.33 -14.07
C LYS A 73 7.40 2.15 -12.66
N LEU A 74 6.48 1.21 -12.47
CA LEU A 74 6.04 0.75 -11.16
C LEU A 74 7.09 -0.18 -10.52
N ALA A 75 7.54 0.15 -9.31
CA ALA A 75 8.28 -0.77 -8.45
C ALA A 75 7.33 -1.78 -7.79
N PHE A 76 6.16 -1.32 -7.38
CA PHE A 76 5.00 -2.15 -7.07
C PHE A 76 3.70 -1.36 -7.26
N ALA A 77 2.58 -2.07 -7.42
CA ALA A 77 1.25 -1.47 -7.41
C ALA A 77 0.18 -2.44 -6.92
N MET A 78 -0.92 -1.89 -6.45
CA MET A 78 -2.13 -2.63 -6.08
C MET A 78 -3.38 -1.81 -6.37
N ASN A 79 -4.56 -2.39 -6.17
CA ASN A 79 -5.81 -1.64 -6.12
C ASN A 79 -5.67 -0.48 -5.12
N GLY A 80 -6.18 0.70 -5.47
CA GLY A 80 -6.03 1.94 -4.70
C GLY A 80 -7.23 2.31 -3.83
N SER A 81 -8.43 1.81 -4.15
CA SER A 81 -9.65 1.98 -3.35
C SER A 81 -10.73 1.00 -3.80
N MET A 82 -11.87 0.98 -3.09
CA MET A 82 -13.10 0.40 -3.63
C MET A 82 -13.66 1.28 -4.76
N TYR A 83 -14.30 0.63 -5.74
CA TYR A 83 -14.85 1.28 -6.92
C TYR A 83 -16.19 0.67 -7.35
N HIS A 84 -17.00 1.45 -8.07
CA HIS A 84 -18.25 1.04 -8.70
C HIS A 84 -18.01 0.25 -10.00
N PRO A 85 -19.02 -0.45 -10.57
CA PRO A 85 -18.84 -1.21 -11.82
C PRO A 85 -18.28 -0.39 -13.00
N ASP A 86 -18.55 0.91 -13.04
CA ASP A 86 -18.01 1.87 -14.01
C ASP A 86 -16.57 2.33 -13.71
N ARG A 87 -15.97 1.77 -12.64
CA ARG A 87 -14.60 2.00 -12.16
C ARG A 87 -14.38 3.34 -11.43
N SER A 88 -15.43 4.12 -11.21
CA SER A 88 -15.36 5.32 -10.37
C SER A 88 -15.11 4.94 -8.88
N PRO A 89 -14.38 5.76 -8.11
CA PRO A 89 -14.17 5.53 -6.68
C PRO A 89 -15.50 5.57 -5.90
N VAL A 90 -15.66 4.71 -4.89
CA VAL A 90 -16.86 4.72 -4.04
C VAL A 90 -16.91 5.93 -3.10
N GLY A 91 -15.75 6.45 -2.69
CA GLY A 91 -15.62 7.58 -1.75
C GLY A 91 -14.61 8.61 -2.23
N LEU A 92 -14.01 9.32 -1.27
CA LEU A 92 -13.01 10.35 -1.54
C LEU A 92 -11.91 9.81 -2.47
N PHE A 93 -11.60 10.55 -3.53
CA PHE A 93 -10.41 10.32 -4.33
C PHE A 93 -9.79 11.66 -4.73
N VAL A 94 -8.52 11.82 -4.41
CA VAL A 94 -7.71 13.00 -4.75
C VAL A 94 -6.53 12.54 -5.59
N GLU A 95 -6.34 13.18 -6.74
CA GLU A 95 -5.22 12.92 -7.66
C GLU A 95 -4.51 14.24 -7.96
N LYS A 96 -3.22 14.33 -7.61
CA LYS A 96 -2.39 15.55 -7.80
C LYS A 96 -3.02 16.81 -7.17
N GLY A 97 -3.59 16.65 -5.98
CA GLY A 97 -4.24 17.73 -5.23
C GLY A 97 -5.66 18.09 -5.70
N GLU A 98 -6.17 17.47 -6.77
CA GLU A 98 -7.53 17.70 -7.26
C GLU A 98 -8.48 16.62 -6.74
N GLU A 99 -9.60 17.05 -6.14
CA GLU A 99 -10.67 16.14 -5.70
C GLU A 99 -11.50 15.68 -6.91
N VAL A 100 -11.46 14.37 -7.18
CA VAL A 100 -12.19 13.71 -8.27
C VAL A 100 -13.52 13.15 -7.77
N SER A 101 -13.58 12.73 -6.51
CA SER A 101 -14.77 12.20 -5.86
C SER A 101 -14.80 12.62 -4.39
N ARG A 102 -15.99 12.89 -3.87
CA ARG A 102 -16.21 13.42 -2.51
C ARG A 102 -16.12 12.33 -1.44
N ILE A 103 -15.80 12.76 -0.22
CA ILE A 103 -15.82 11.88 0.96
C ILE A 103 -17.24 11.37 1.30
N VAL A 104 -17.31 10.14 1.81
CA VAL A 104 -18.54 9.52 2.32
C VAL A 104 -18.39 9.18 3.80
N THR A 105 -19.13 9.85 4.68
CA THR A 105 -19.04 9.71 6.15
C THR A 105 -20.19 8.92 6.79
N SER A 106 -21.20 8.58 5.97
CA SER A 106 -22.36 7.80 6.37
C SER A 106 -22.02 6.30 6.46
N GLU A 107 -22.68 5.62 7.39
CA GLU A 107 -22.73 4.15 7.36
C GLU A 107 -23.43 3.66 6.08
N GLY A 108 -23.12 2.43 5.68
CA GLY A 108 -23.68 1.86 4.48
C GLY A 108 -23.45 0.34 4.40
N PRO A 109 -23.92 -0.29 3.33
CA PRO A 109 -23.74 -1.72 3.14
C PRO A 109 -22.27 -2.07 2.82
N GLY A 110 -21.94 -3.35 3.04
CA GLY A 110 -20.65 -3.92 2.67
C GLY A 110 -19.46 -3.37 3.47
N ASN A 111 -18.26 -3.71 3.01
CA ASN A 111 -17.02 -3.36 3.71
C ASN A 111 -16.78 -1.85 3.75
N PHE A 112 -17.11 -1.13 2.68
CA PHE A 112 -16.90 0.33 2.60
C PHE A 112 -17.70 1.09 3.68
N GLY A 113 -18.96 0.72 3.89
CA GLY A 113 -19.84 1.36 4.87
C GLY A 113 -19.63 0.88 6.31
N LEU A 114 -18.70 -0.04 6.55
CA LEU A 114 -18.36 -0.54 7.88
C LEU A 114 -17.48 0.48 8.60
N LEU A 115 -18.08 1.30 9.48
CA LEU A 115 -17.35 2.29 10.27
C LEU A 115 -16.63 1.68 11.48
N PRO A 116 -15.45 2.22 11.85
CA PRO A 116 -14.71 3.29 11.16
C PRO A 116 -14.12 2.88 9.80
N ASN A 117 -14.36 3.70 8.78
CA ASN A 117 -13.64 3.65 7.50
C ASN A 117 -12.67 4.83 7.43
N GLY A 118 -11.77 4.86 6.45
CA GLY A 118 -10.65 5.80 6.50
C GLY A 118 -10.14 6.26 5.15
N VAL A 119 -9.28 7.28 5.20
CA VAL A 119 -8.61 7.89 4.07
C VAL A 119 -7.11 7.65 4.21
N PHE A 120 -6.52 7.02 3.19
CA PHE A 120 -5.08 7.04 2.99
C PHE A 120 -4.72 8.32 2.24
N CYS A 121 -4.00 9.21 2.91
CA CYS A 121 -3.54 10.49 2.41
C CYS A 121 -2.03 10.48 2.27
N ILE A 122 -1.55 10.87 1.09
CA ILE A 122 -0.15 11.11 0.78
C ILE A 122 0.05 12.63 0.78
N GLU A 123 0.74 13.13 1.78
CA GLU A 123 1.15 14.52 1.94
C GLU A 123 2.57 14.71 1.37
N ASP A 124 3.07 15.94 1.31
CA ASP A 124 4.39 16.23 0.71
C ASP A 124 5.57 15.52 1.39
N SER A 125 5.45 15.19 2.69
CA SER A 125 6.58 14.64 3.46
C SER A 125 6.22 13.49 4.41
N ARG A 126 4.97 13.00 4.33
CA ARG A 126 4.46 11.92 5.17
C ARG A 126 3.22 11.26 4.57
N PHE A 127 2.94 10.07 5.08
CA PHE A 127 1.68 9.38 4.90
C PHE A 127 0.80 9.58 6.13
N THR A 128 -0.51 9.64 5.91
CA THR A 128 -1.50 9.67 6.97
C THR A 128 -2.65 8.72 6.65
N LEU A 129 -3.02 7.91 7.64
CA LEU A 129 -4.27 7.15 7.63
C LEU A 129 -5.20 7.76 8.67
N ILE A 130 -6.33 8.29 8.22
CA ILE A 130 -7.26 9.08 9.05
C ILE A 130 -8.66 8.49 8.94
N GLU A 131 -9.38 8.40 10.05
CA GLU A 131 -10.80 8.04 10.04
C GLU A 131 -11.61 9.08 9.25
N SER A 132 -12.61 8.64 8.48
CA SER A 132 -13.26 9.50 7.48
C SER A 132 -14.00 10.71 8.05
N ARG A 133 -14.68 10.59 9.19
CA ARG A 133 -15.35 11.74 9.82
C ARG A 133 -14.35 12.75 10.36
N SER A 134 -13.24 12.26 10.90
CA SER A 134 -12.11 13.07 11.34
C SER A 134 -11.48 13.81 10.15
N PHE A 135 -11.26 13.11 9.03
CA PHE A 135 -10.82 13.74 7.77
C PHE A 135 -11.80 14.82 7.31
N ALA A 136 -13.11 14.55 7.30
CA ALA A 136 -14.12 15.54 6.88
C ALA A 136 -14.12 16.79 7.77
N SER A 137 -13.79 16.64 9.06
CA SER A 137 -13.76 17.77 10.01
C SER A 137 -12.51 18.64 9.87
N ALA A 138 -11.37 18.03 9.49
CA ALA A 138 -10.08 18.70 9.40
C ALA A 138 -9.21 18.02 8.33
N PRO A 139 -9.50 18.23 7.04
CA PRO A 139 -8.80 17.53 5.97
C PRO A 139 -7.36 18.07 5.86
N PRO A 140 -6.33 17.20 5.92
CA PRO A 140 -4.97 17.60 5.55
C PRO A 140 -4.88 17.90 4.05
N GLN A 141 -3.82 18.59 3.64
CA GLN A 141 -3.50 18.79 2.24
C GLN A 141 -2.85 17.53 1.66
N CYS A 142 -3.65 16.73 0.94
CA CYS A 142 -3.18 15.52 0.28
C CYS A 142 -2.83 15.81 -1.19
N GLN A 143 -1.66 15.39 -1.63
CA GLN A 143 -1.35 15.31 -3.05
C GLN A 143 -2.08 14.15 -3.71
N TYR A 144 -2.24 13.06 -2.97
CA TYR A 144 -3.05 11.91 -3.36
C TYR A 144 -3.83 11.43 -2.15
N ALA A 145 -5.11 11.09 -2.33
CA ALA A 145 -5.90 10.48 -1.27
C ALA A 145 -6.90 9.47 -1.82
N ALA A 146 -7.11 8.39 -1.08
CA ALA A 146 -8.14 7.41 -1.38
C ALA A 146 -8.87 7.01 -0.10
N GLN A 147 -10.20 7.13 -0.11
CA GLN A 147 -11.05 6.56 0.92
C GLN A 147 -11.32 5.09 0.64
N SER A 148 -11.26 4.29 1.69
CA SER A 148 -11.77 2.92 1.67
C SER A 148 -12.21 2.49 3.06
N GLY A 149 -12.60 1.24 3.24
CA GLY A 149 -13.07 0.75 4.53
C GLY A 149 -13.29 -0.75 4.56
N PRO A 150 -13.20 -1.38 5.74
CA PRO A 150 -13.00 -0.76 7.04
C PRO A 150 -11.55 -0.35 7.33
N MET A 151 -11.33 0.53 8.30
CA MET A 151 -10.01 0.63 8.95
C MET A 151 -9.72 -0.72 9.63
N LEU A 152 -8.49 -1.20 9.52
CA LEU A 152 -8.07 -2.46 10.12
C LEU A 152 -7.56 -2.25 11.55
N VAL A 153 -6.76 -1.21 11.72
CA VAL A 153 -6.15 -0.80 12.99
C VAL A 153 -6.32 0.70 13.13
N ILE A 154 -6.78 1.15 14.30
CA ILE A 154 -7.00 2.55 14.66
C ILE A 154 -6.26 2.79 15.98
N ASP A 155 -5.22 3.64 15.95
CA ASP A 155 -4.40 3.97 17.12
C ASP A 155 -3.90 2.74 17.90
N GLY A 156 -3.49 1.69 17.17
CA GLY A 156 -3.04 0.41 17.73
C GLY A 156 -4.16 -0.51 18.24
N ALA A 157 -5.42 -0.09 18.21
CA ALA A 157 -6.56 -0.97 18.47
C ALA A 157 -7.07 -1.61 17.17
N TYR A 158 -7.54 -2.85 17.22
CA TYR A 158 -8.26 -3.42 16.09
C TYR A 158 -9.63 -2.77 15.93
N HIS A 159 -10.15 -2.79 14.72
CA HIS A 159 -11.51 -2.36 14.46
C HIS A 159 -12.53 -3.11 15.36
N PRO A 160 -13.45 -2.41 16.06
CA PRO A 160 -14.28 -2.98 17.12
C PRO A 160 -15.28 -4.03 16.63
N ARG A 161 -15.63 -4.00 15.35
CA ARG A 161 -16.56 -4.96 14.73
C ARG A 161 -15.91 -6.25 14.21
N PHE A 162 -14.59 -6.42 14.33
CA PHE A 162 -13.93 -7.63 13.83
C PHE A 162 -14.12 -8.79 14.81
N LEU A 163 -14.57 -9.92 14.26
CA LEU A 163 -14.74 -11.18 14.98
C LEU A 163 -13.55 -12.09 14.68
N ASN A 164 -12.96 -12.68 15.71
CA ASN A 164 -11.85 -13.63 15.55
C ASN A 164 -12.23 -14.79 14.63
N ASP A 165 -13.42 -15.35 14.82
CA ASP A 165 -13.90 -16.54 14.12
C ASP A 165 -14.90 -16.20 13.00
N SER A 166 -14.74 -15.04 12.35
CA SER A 166 -15.59 -14.65 11.22
C SER A 166 -15.44 -15.61 10.02
N ASP A 167 -16.56 -16.08 9.50
CA ASP A 167 -16.63 -16.93 8.30
C ASP A 167 -16.30 -16.18 6.98
N SER A 168 -16.32 -14.84 6.99
CA SER A 168 -15.94 -14.03 5.83
C SER A 168 -14.43 -14.09 5.60
N ARG A 169 -13.98 -15.08 4.81
CA ARG A 169 -12.58 -15.27 4.43
C ARG A 169 -12.37 -14.96 2.96
N LEU A 170 -11.48 -14.02 2.65
CA LEU A 170 -11.19 -13.54 1.29
C LEU A 170 -9.70 -13.24 1.13
N ILE A 171 -9.24 -13.13 -0.10
CA ILE A 171 -7.98 -12.47 -0.42
C ILE A 171 -8.18 -10.97 -0.15
N ARG A 172 -7.37 -10.40 0.74
CA ARG A 172 -7.50 -9.04 1.23
C ARG A 172 -6.21 -8.27 0.98
N ASN A 173 -6.32 -7.01 0.56
CA ASN A 173 -5.21 -6.07 0.52
C ASN A 173 -5.46 -4.85 1.42
N GLY A 174 -4.37 -4.18 1.80
CA GLY A 174 -4.45 -3.05 2.71
C GLY A 174 -3.16 -2.24 2.73
N VAL A 175 -3.21 -1.10 3.39
CA VAL A 175 -2.04 -0.27 3.70
C VAL A 175 -2.00 0.01 5.19
N GLY A 176 -0.81 -0.06 5.77
CA GLY A 176 -0.52 0.42 7.12
C GLY A 176 0.45 1.57 7.08
N VAL A 177 0.35 2.48 8.05
CA VAL A 177 1.23 3.65 8.19
C VAL A 177 1.85 3.66 9.57
N SER A 178 3.15 3.95 9.65
CA SER A 178 3.90 4.07 10.89
C SER A 178 3.46 5.28 11.72
N ALA A 179 3.70 5.25 13.04
CA ALA A 179 3.30 6.32 13.96
C ALA A 179 3.80 7.72 13.56
N ASP A 180 5.00 7.80 12.98
CA ASP A 180 5.64 9.03 12.50
C ASP A 180 5.21 9.45 11.07
N GLY A 181 4.38 8.63 10.41
CA GLY A 181 3.96 8.83 9.02
C GLY A 181 5.08 8.67 7.99
N LYS A 182 6.27 8.19 8.37
CA LYS A 182 7.42 8.10 7.45
C LYS A 182 7.47 6.82 6.63
N ARG A 183 6.72 5.79 7.03
CA ARG A 183 6.63 4.51 6.33
C ARG A 183 5.19 4.15 6.05
N ALA A 184 4.93 3.67 4.84
CA ALA A 184 3.73 2.93 4.49
C ALA A 184 4.11 1.49 4.14
N VAL A 185 3.29 0.53 4.53
CA VAL A 185 3.43 -0.87 4.14
C VAL A 185 2.14 -1.31 3.49
N PHE A 186 2.23 -1.67 2.22
CA PHE A 186 1.14 -2.21 1.43
C PHE A 186 1.19 -3.73 1.50
N ALA A 187 0.09 -4.41 1.81
CA ALA A 187 0.08 -5.85 1.96
C ALA A 187 -1.09 -6.50 1.24
N ILE A 188 -0.90 -7.77 0.87
CA ILE A 188 -1.93 -8.66 0.34
C ILE A 188 -1.79 -10.04 1.00
N ALA A 189 -2.93 -10.63 1.38
CA ALA A 189 -2.99 -12.02 1.80
C ALA A 189 -2.90 -12.93 0.56
N ASN A 190 -2.09 -13.98 0.64
CA ASN A 190 -1.95 -14.99 -0.43
C ASN A 190 -2.88 -16.19 -0.23
N SER A 191 -3.56 -16.26 0.92
CA SER A 191 -4.62 -17.20 1.25
C SER A 191 -5.82 -16.45 1.85
N PRO A 192 -7.05 -17.01 1.78
CA PRO A 192 -8.21 -16.37 2.37
C PRO A 192 -8.09 -16.14 3.88
N VAL A 193 -8.21 -14.89 4.30
CA VAL A 193 -8.17 -14.44 5.69
C VAL A 193 -9.44 -13.69 6.06
N ASN A 194 -9.81 -13.72 7.34
CA ASN A 194 -10.81 -12.79 7.85
C ASN A 194 -10.17 -11.44 8.22
N PHE A 195 -11.01 -10.44 8.53
CA PHE A 195 -10.53 -9.11 8.86
C PHE A 195 -9.70 -9.07 10.15
N TYR A 196 -10.03 -9.91 11.13
CA TYR A 196 -9.28 -9.97 12.38
C TYR A 196 -7.84 -10.42 12.11
N GLU A 197 -7.66 -11.57 11.44
CA GLU A 197 -6.34 -12.09 11.04
C GLU A 197 -5.53 -11.07 10.23
N PHE A 198 -6.18 -10.38 9.28
CA PHE A 198 -5.49 -9.38 8.47
C PHE A 198 -5.08 -8.15 9.27
N ALA A 199 -5.91 -7.70 10.21
CA ALA A 199 -5.57 -6.62 11.13
C ALA A 199 -4.42 -7.00 12.07
N ARG A 200 -4.37 -8.26 12.53
CA ARG A 200 -3.23 -8.77 13.31
C ARG A 200 -1.94 -8.73 12.51
N PHE A 201 -1.97 -9.07 11.22
CA PHE A 201 -0.79 -8.96 10.37
C PHE A 201 -0.25 -7.52 10.32
N PHE A 202 -1.13 -6.52 10.17
CA PHE A 202 -0.70 -5.12 10.21
C PHE A 202 -0.18 -4.68 11.59
N ARG A 203 -0.93 -4.95 12.66
CA ARG A 203 -0.56 -4.46 13.99
C ARG A 203 0.58 -5.25 14.61
N ASP A 204 0.45 -6.58 14.66
CA ASP A 204 1.29 -7.44 15.48
C ASP A 204 2.58 -7.84 14.75
N TYR A 205 2.54 -7.94 13.41
CA TYR A 205 3.71 -8.34 12.61
C TYR A 205 4.38 -7.14 11.92
N LEU A 206 3.61 -6.27 11.26
CA LEU A 206 4.15 -5.10 10.58
C LEU A 206 4.34 -3.89 11.51
N GLU A 207 3.83 -3.95 12.75
CA GLU A 207 3.91 -2.87 13.75
C GLU A 207 3.29 -1.55 13.27
N MET A 208 2.21 -1.64 12.50
CA MET A 208 1.50 -0.48 11.96
C MET A 208 0.36 -0.08 12.91
N PRO A 209 0.43 1.09 13.58
CA PRO A 209 -0.64 1.55 14.49
C PRO A 209 -1.88 2.03 13.75
N GLN A 210 -1.76 2.35 12.46
CA GLN A 210 -2.86 2.72 11.60
C GLN A 210 -2.85 1.79 10.39
N ALA A 211 -3.99 1.20 10.06
CA ALA A 211 -4.10 0.35 8.86
C ALA A 211 -5.51 0.43 8.26
N LEU A 212 -5.59 0.29 6.94
CA LEU A 212 -6.80 0.44 6.15
C LEU A 212 -6.91 -0.68 5.13
N TYR A 213 -8.10 -1.27 5.03
CA TYR A 213 -8.45 -2.17 3.96
C TYR A 213 -8.71 -1.38 2.68
N ILE A 214 -8.09 -1.77 1.56
CA ILE A 214 -8.13 -0.94 0.35
C ILE A 214 -9.22 -1.35 -0.63
N ASP A 215 -9.38 -2.64 -0.96
CA ASP A 215 -10.33 -3.04 -2.01
C ASP A 215 -11.30 -4.15 -1.57
N GLY A 216 -12.55 -4.09 -2.04
CA GLY A 216 -13.68 -4.93 -1.64
C GLY A 216 -13.58 -6.37 -2.13
N ASN A 217 -13.50 -6.57 -3.45
CA ASN A 217 -13.72 -7.90 -4.07
C ASN A 217 -12.55 -8.41 -4.93
N VAL A 218 -11.60 -7.56 -5.35
CA VAL A 218 -10.57 -7.96 -6.34
C VAL A 218 -9.18 -7.49 -5.90
N SER A 219 -8.60 -8.09 -4.87
CA SER A 219 -7.23 -7.77 -4.45
C SER A 219 -6.18 -8.26 -5.45
N ARG A 220 -5.36 -7.36 -6.01
CA ARG A 220 -4.27 -7.68 -6.94
C ARG A 220 -2.96 -6.99 -6.55
N LEU A 221 -1.85 -7.65 -6.85
CA LEU A 221 -0.50 -7.12 -6.69
C LEU A 221 0.29 -7.17 -8.00
N HIS A 222 0.96 -6.07 -8.29
CA HIS A 222 2.06 -5.97 -9.23
C HIS A 222 3.35 -5.76 -8.43
N ALA A 223 4.29 -6.71 -8.50
CA ALA A 223 5.57 -6.66 -7.82
C ALA A 223 6.63 -7.35 -8.71
N PRO A 224 7.20 -6.63 -9.71
CA PRO A 224 8.18 -7.20 -10.64
C PRO A 224 9.41 -7.81 -9.98
N ALA A 225 9.87 -7.25 -8.85
CA ALA A 225 11.00 -7.80 -8.08
C ALA A 225 10.72 -9.23 -7.56
N LEU A 226 9.45 -9.58 -7.36
CA LEU A 226 8.98 -10.92 -6.99
C LEU A 226 8.51 -11.74 -8.20
N ARG A 227 8.68 -11.23 -9.43
CA ARG A 227 8.15 -11.81 -10.68
C ARG A 227 6.65 -12.07 -10.63
N ARG A 228 5.92 -11.19 -9.93
CA ARG A 228 4.46 -11.30 -9.77
C ARG A 228 3.77 -10.11 -10.42
N SER A 229 2.77 -10.41 -11.22
CA SER A 229 1.79 -9.41 -11.67
C SER A 229 0.46 -10.11 -11.83
N ASP A 230 -0.45 -9.87 -10.89
CA ASP A 230 -1.76 -10.51 -10.88
C ASP A 230 -2.62 -9.95 -12.03
N TRP A 231 -3.29 -10.84 -12.76
CA TRP A 231 -4.19 -10.50 -13.86
C TRP A 231 -5.66 -10.63 -13.43
N GLY A 232 -6.58 -10.03 -14.18
CA GLY A 232 -8.01 -10.09 -13.88
C GLY A 232 -8.79 -8.98 -14.57
N THR A 233 -9.99 -8.69 -14.05
CA THR A 233 -10.88 -7.63 -14.56
C THR A 233 -10.23 -6.26 -14.49
N LEU A 234 -10.80 -5.27 -15.19
CA LEU A 234 -10.33 -3.89 -15.08
C LEU A 234 -10.51 -3.39 -13.65
N LEU A 235 -9.52 -2.64 -13.17
CA LEU A 235 -9.49 -1.94 -11.88
C LEU A 235 -10.12 -0.55 -12.02
N GLY A 236 -10.55 0.01 -10.88
CA GLY A 236 -10.73 1.44 -10.73
C GLY A 236 -9.41 2.09 -10.30
N PRO A 237 -9.38 2.80 -9.17
CA PRO A 237 -8.15 3.35 -8.63
C PRO A 237 -7.03 2.33 -8.43
N ILE A 238 -5.81 2.75 -8.71
CA ILE A 238 -4.57 2.00 -8.53
C ILE A 238 -3.63 2.84 -7.67
N VAL A 239 -2.98 2.24 -6.68
CA VAL A 239 -1.89 2.86 -5.92
C VAL A 239 -0.58 2.19 -6.30
N GLY A 240 0.50 2.95 -6.46
CA GLY A 240 1.80 2.37 -6.79
C GLY A 240 2.99 3.25 -6.44
N LYS A 241 4.12 2.59 -6.19
CA LYS A 241 5.44 3.22 -6.07
C LYS A 241 6.06 3.34 -7.45
N VAL A 242 6.38 4.56 -7.85
CA VAL A 242 7.01 4.88 -9.13
C VAL A 242 8.52 5.03 -8.92
N VAL A 243 9.30 4.49 -9.84
CA VAL A 243 10.76 4.62 -9.87
C VAL A 243 11.22 4.93 -11.28
N ASP A 244 12.38 5.58 -11.40
CA ASP A 244 13.03 5.73 -12.68
C ASP A 244 13.50 4.38 -13.22
N VAL A 245 13.42 4.20 -14.53
CA VAL A 245 14.01 3.05 -15.21
C VAL A 245 15.53 3.27 -15.21
N THR A 246 16.22 2.67 -14.25
CA THR A 246 17.68 2.61 -14.30
C THR A 246 18.10 1.87 -15.58
N THR A 247 18.69 2.59 -16.53
CA THR A 247 19.35 1.96 -17.68
C THR A 247 20.48 1.09 -17.15
N PRO A 248 20.59 -0.20 -17.54
CA PRO A 248 21.76 -0.98 -17.20
C PRO A 248 23.00 -0.24 -17.73
N THR A 249 23.92 0.12 -16.84
CA THR A 249 25.28 0.49 -17.26
C THR A 249 25.89 -0.77 -17.86
N ASN A 250 26.07 -0.75 -19.19
CA ASN A 250 26.80 -1.78 -19.95
C ASN A 250 28.23 -1.95 -19.42
#